data_AF-A0A1H5F2D6-F1
#
_entry.id   AF-A0A1H5F2D6-F1
#
_cell.length_a   1.000
_cell.length_b   1.000
_cell.length_c   1.000
_cell.angle_alpha   90.00
_cell.angle_beta   90.00
_cell.angle_gamma   90.00
#
_symmetry.space_group_name_H-M   'P 1'
#
loop_
_entity.id
_entity.type
_entity.pdbx_description
1 polymer ?
#
loop_
_entity_poly.entity_id
_entity_poly.type
_entity_poly.pdbx_seq_one_letter_code
_entity_poly.pdbx_strand_id
1 'polypeptide(L)'
;MTLHVPAGMVPLVIRARMAAGVVHGVPWGISLDGLLASEIRENMKAVARDAGGEYIPYSHDIVPEDLELPLACCTGDGGDRWHWAATFAFPEDEVPGPHVQYWSARPDQQALGQMSDQLPALVSERQGRYRSRVMPLPLTICRNLVWRAVGDPAAVAELLTPIVSIGKKRGAGHGHVLSWTVTEHPAADSWEFAHLHPDGGLGRTAPRACLHDVGDLQTGGEGQMGLRPPYMHPAVRAQVFLPTPR
;
A
#
# COMPACT_ATOMS: atom_id res chain seq x y z
N MET A 1 -14.89 16.28 -9.56
CA MET A 1 -15.04 15.02 -8.79
C MET A 1 -15.60 15.40 -7.42
N THR A 2 -16.46 14.57 -6.86
CA THR A 2 -17.13 14.86 -5.59
C THR A 2 -16.82 13.74 -4.60
N LEU A 3 -16.36 14.13 -3.41
CA LEU A 3 -16.19 13.22 -2.30
C LEU A 3 -17.58 12.86 -1.75
N HIS A 4 -17.96 11.60 -1.88
CA HIS A 4 -19.17 11.06 -1.29
C HIS A 4 -18.84 10.45 0.07
N VAL A 5 -19.38 11.04 1.14
CA VAL A 5 -19.19 10.59 2.52
C VAL A 5 -20.51 10.01 3.04
N PRO A 6 -20.61 8.67 3.12
CA PRO A 6 -21.74 8.00 3.76
C PRO A 6 -21.96 8.43 5.22
N ALA A 7 -23.19 8.29 5.70
CA ALA A 7 -23.52 8.58 7.10
C ALA A 7 -22.69 7.70 8.05
N GLY A 8 -22.10 8.31 9.07
CA GLY A 8 -21.25 7.63 10.05
C GLY A 8 -19.76 7.57 9.68
N MET A 9 -19.38 7.96 8.46
CA MET A 9 -17.97 8.11 8.10
C MET A 9 -17.45 9.50 8.47
N VAL A 10 -16.25 9.55 9.05
CA VAL A 10 -15.59 10.78 9.51
C VAL A 10 -14.14 10.83 9.07
N PRO A 11 -13.50 12.01 9.05
CA PRO A 11 -12.05 12.10 8.87
C PRO A 11 -11.30 11.35 9.99
N LEU A 12 -10.27 10.61 9.60
CA LEU A 12 -9.47 9.72 10.44
C LEU A 12 -7.99 9.99 10.28
N VAL A 13 -7.25 9.97 11.40
CA VAL A 13 -5.81 9.72 11.39
C VAL A 13 -5.54 8.31 11.86
N ILE A 14 -4.89 7.51 11.02
CA ILE A 14 -4.49 6.14 11.31
C ILE A 14 -2.99 6.14 11.55
N ARG A 15 -2.52 5.51 12.63
CA ARG A 15 -1.11 5.36 12.95
C ARG A 15 -0.73 3.90 13.15
N ALA A 16 0.37 3.49 12.52
CA ALA A 16 1.08 2.24 12.83
C ALA A 16 2.34 2.59 13.60
N ARG A 17 2.47 2.12 14.83
CA ARG A 17 3.71 2.21 15.59
C ARG A 17 4.68 1.14 15.07
N MET A 18 5.84 1.55 14.60
CA MET A 18 6.78 0.64 13.94
C MET A 18 7.82 0.07 14.92
N ALA A 19 8.12 -1.22 14.82
CA ALA A 19 9.21 -1.85 15.56
C ALA A 19 10.57 -1.66 14.87
N ALA A 20 10.54 -1.55 13.54
CA ALA A 20 11.72 -1.49 12.68
C ALA A 20 11.42 -0.70 11.40
N GLY A 21 12.48 -0.38 10.66
CA GLY A 21 12.37 0.27 9.36
C GLY A 21 11.50 -0.53 8.39
N VAL A 22 10.79 0.19 7.54
CA VAL A 22 9.85 -0.35 6.56
C VAL A 22 10.38 -0.17 5.15
N VAL A 23 10.22 -1.22 4.35
CA VAL A 23 10.61 -1.25 2.95
C VAL A 23 9.37 -1.07 2.10
N HIS A 24 9.41 -0.09 1.20
CA HIS A 24 8.29 0.26 0.35
C HIS A 24 8.56 -0.15 -1.09
N GLY A 25 7.48 -0.41 -1.84
CA GLY A 25 7.60 -0.75 -3.26
C GLY A 25 7.57 0.45 -4.19
N VAL A 26 6.86 1.50 -3.77
CA VAL A 26 6.69 2.77 -4.48
C VAL A 26 7.28 3.89 -3.61
N PRO A 27 7.73 5.00 -4.21
CA PRO A 27 8.44 6.07 -3.47
C PRO A 27 7.56 6.84 -2.48
N TRP A 28 6.23 6.67 -2.52
CA TRP A 28 5.28 7.48 -1.73
C TRP A 28 4.71 6.80 -0.50
N GLY A 29 5.09 5.55 -0.21
CA GLY A 29 4.57 4.83 0.95
C GLY A 29 3.67 3.64 0.62
N ILE A 30 3.03 3.10 1.65
CA ILE A 30 2.04 2.02 1.54
C ILE A 30 0.65 2.65 1.50
N SER A 31 -0.20 2.29 0.54
CA SER A 31 -1.57 2.81 0.43
C SER A 31 -2.47 2.23 1.52
N LEU A 32 -3.25 3.03 2.24
CA LEU A 32 -4.17 2.52 3.27
C LEU A 32 -5.27 1.64 2.65
N ASP A 33 -5.92 2.11 1.59
CA ASP A 33 -6.95 1.36 0.87
C ASP A 33 -6.42 0.01 0.36
N GLY A 34 -5.18 -0.03 -0.15
CA GLY A 34 -4.52 -1.27 -0.55
C GLY A 34 -4.23 -2.22 0.61
N LEU A 35 -3.97 -1.67 1.81
CA LEU A 35 -3.77 -2.47 3.01
C LEU A 35 -5.09 -3.11 3.48
N LEU A 36 -6.17 -2.32 3.55
CA LEU A 36 -7.51 -2.81 3.91
C LEU A 36 -8.02 -3.84 2.90
N ALA A 37 -7.86 -3.55 1.59
CA ALA A 37 -8.22 -4.48 0.53
C ALA A 37 -7.44 -5.81 0.61
N SER A 38 -6.16 -5.76 1.02
CA SER A 38 -5.37 -6.97 1.24
C SER A 38 -5.95 -7.82 2.36
N GLU A 39 -6.33 -7.21 3.48
CA GLU A 39 -6.91 -7.94 4.61
C GLU A 39 -8.26 -8.55 4.28
N ILE A 40 -9.14 -7.82 3.57
CA ILE A 40 -10.41 -8.38 3.09
C ILE A 40 -10.16 -9.65 2.26
N ARG A 41 -9.14 -9.65 1.38
CA ARG A 41 -8.78 -10.85 0.61
C ARG A 41 -8.22 -11.97 1.48
N GLU A 42 -7.46 -11.66 2.53
CA GLU A 42 -7.02 -12.67 3.51
C GLU A 42 -8.22 -13.31 4.22
N ASN A 43 -9.21 -12.51 4.62
CA ASN A 43 -10.46 -13.00 5.23
C ASN A 43 -11.26 -13.88 4.26
N MET A 44 -11.40 -13.46 3.00
CA MET A 44 -12.07 -14.27 1.96
C MET A 44 -11.36 -15.61 1.75
N LYS A 45 -10.03 -15.63 1.76
CA LYS A 45 -9.24 -16.87 1.69
C LYS A 45 -9.47 -17.78 2.89
N ALA A 46 -9.50 -17.22 4.10
CA ALA A 46 -9.76 -17.97 5.32
C ALA A 46 -11.16 -18.62 5.27
N VAL A 47 -12.19 -17.85 4.91
CA VAL A 47 -13.56 -18.34 4.75
C VAL A 47 -13.65 -19.44 3.69
N ALA A 48 -13.04 -19.26 2.53
CA ALA A 48 -13.02 -20.27 1.46
C ALA A 48 -12.35 -21.57 1.92
N ARG A 49 -11.21 -21.46 2.62
CA ARG A 49 -10.49 -22.61 3.18
C ARG A 49 -11.33 -23.35 4.22
N ASP A 50 -11.98 -22.62 5.12
CA ASP A 50 -12.80 -23.19 6.20
C ASP A 50 -14.06 -23.87 5.63
N ALA A 51 -14.57 -23.39 4.50
CA ALA A 51 -15.64 -24.03 3.73
C ALA A 51 -15.17 -25.22 2.86
N GLY A 52 -13.86 -25.54 2.86
CA GLY A 52 -13.28 -26.60 2.03
C GLY A 52 -13.21 -26.28 0.53
N GLY A 53 -13.38 -25.02 0.15
CA GLY A 53 -13.32 -24.56 -1.24
C GLY A 53 -11.90 -24.21 -1.69
N GLU A 54 -11.70 -24.18 -3.01
CA GLU A 54 -10.50 -23.59 -3.61
C GLU A 54 -10.64 -22.07 -3.71
N TYR A 55 -9.61 -21.35 -3.28
CA TYR A 55 -9.49 -19.92 -3.56
C TYR A 55 -8.76 -19.72 -4.87
N ILE A 56 -9.42 -19.08 -5.85
CA ILE A 56 -8.81 -18.76 -7.14
C ILE A 56 -7.80 -17.63 -6.95
N PRO A 57 -6.50 -17.86 -7.23
CA PRO A 57 -5.51 -16.82 -7.14
C PRO A 57 -5.80 -15.68 -8.11
N TYR A 58 -5.39 -14.47 -7.74
CA TYR A 58 -5.48 -13.31 -8.60
C TYR A 58 -4.76 -13.54 -9.94
N SER A 59 -5.44 -13.23 -11.04
CA SER A 59 -4.88 -13.21 -12.39
C SER A 59 -4.70 -11.78 -12.89
N HIS A 60 -3.61 -11.53 -13.63
CA HIS A 60 -3.38 -10.24 -14.27
C HIS A 60 -4.23 -10.03 -15.54
N ASP A 61 -4.86 -11.09 -16.04
CA ASP A 61 -5.67 -11.07 -17.25
C ASP A 61 -7.15 -10.79 -16.95
N ILE A 62 -7.53 -10.78 -15.67
CA ILE A 62 -8.89 -10.60 -15.21
C ILE A 62 -8.98 -9.23 -14.54
N VAL A 63 -9.95 -8.41 -15.00
CA VAL A 63 -10.27 -7.16 -14.32
C VAL A 63 -10.70 -7.50 -12.89
N PRO A 64 -9.97 -7.04 -11.86
CA PRO A 64 -10.30 -7.35 -10.49
C PRO A 64 -11.64 -6.74 -10.12
N GLU A 65 -12.41 -7.48 -9.34
CA GLU A 65 -13.57 -6.93 -8.65
C GLU A 65 -13.11 -5.83 -7.68
N ASP A 66 -13.87 -4.73 -7.70
CA ASP A 66 -13.73 -3.64 -6.75
C ASP A 66 -14.26 -4.09 -5.38
N LEU A 67 -13.39 -4.10 -4.37
CA LEU A 67 -13.78 -4.48 -3.01
C LEU A 67 -14.36 -3.28 -2.29
N GLU A 68 -15.52 -3.45 -1.66
CA GLU A 68 -16.10 -2.46 -0.74
C GLU A 68 -15.19 -2.27 0.48
N LEU A 69 -14.70 -1.05 0.66
CA LEU A 69 -13.86 -0.67 1.80
C LEU A 69 -14.65 0.19 2.79
N PRO A 70 -14.31 0.19 4.09
CA PRO A 70 -14.91 1.08 5.09
C PRO A 70 -14.37 2.52 4.96
N LEU A 71 -14.27 3.03 3.72
CA LEU A 71 -13.75 4.34 3.36
C LEU A 71 -14.78 5.07 2.51
N ALA A 72 -14.83 6.39 2.61
CA ALA A 72 -15.58 7.22 1.69
C ALA A 72 -14.99 7.11 0.27
N CYS A 73 -15.75 7.49 -0.75
CA CYS A 73 -15.32 7.37 -2.15
C CYS A 73 -15.37 8.73 -2.84
N CYS A 74 -14.31 9.08 -3.57
CA CYS A 74 -14.28 10.23 -4.45
C CYS A 74 -14.61 9.76 -5.88
N THR A 75 -15.78 10.16 -6.38
CA THR A 75 -16.27 9.77 -7.70
C THR A 75 -16.17 10.94 -8.69
N GLY A 76 -15.87 10.62 -9.94
CA GLY A 76 -15.90 11.59 -11.03
C GLY A 76 -17.16 11.50 -11.86
N ASP A 77 -17.44 12.54 -12.63
CA ASP A 77 -18.66 12.71 -13.44
C ASP A 77 -18.82 11.65 -14.54
N GLY A 78 -17.85 10.75 -14.71
CA GLY A 78 -17.84 9.67 -15.71
C GLY A 78 -17.70 8.25 -15.14
N GLY A 79 -17.86 8.04 -13.82
CA GLY A 79 -17.93 6.71 -13.19
C GLY A 79 -16.61 5.93 -13.09
N ASP A 80 -15.76 5.93 -14.12
CA ASP A 80 -14.58 5.05 -14.20
C ASP A 80 -13.36 5.57 -13.43
N ARG A 81 -13.31 6.88 -13.21
CA ARG A 81 -12.23 7.56 -12.48
C ARG A 81 -12.70 7.87 -11.08
N TRP A 82 -12.53 6.90 -10.19
CA TRP A 82 -12.86 7.03 -8.78
C TRP A 82 -11.73 6.46 -7.92
N HIS A 83 -11.70 6.88 -6.66
CA HIS A 83 -10.79 6.32 -5.67
C HIS A 83 -11.34 6.40 -4.25
N TRP A 84 -10.85 5.53 -3.36
CA TRP A 84 -11.15 5.60 -1.94
C TRP A 84 -10.59 6.87 -1.30
N ALA A 85 -11.17 7.34 -0.20
CA ALA A 85 -10.75 8.54 0.49
C ALA A 85 -9.65 8.23 1.51
N ALA A 86 -8.42 7.99 1.04
CA ALA A 86 -7.28 7.68 1.92
C ALA A 86 -5.92 8.03 1.31
N THR A 87 -4.92 8.35 2.14
CA THR A 87 -3.56 8.61 1.67
C THR A 87 -2.71 7.35 1.58
N PHE A 88 -1.52 7.48 1.01
CA PHE A 88 -0.37 6.62 1.27
C PHE A 88 0.21 6.93 2.66
N ALA A 89 1.14 6.10 3.10
CA ALA A 89 1.79 6.21 4.40
C ALA A 89 2.73 7.41 4.45
N PHE A 90 2.65 8.16 5.52
CA PHE A 90 3.53 9.27 5.85
C PHE A 90 4.42 8.91 7.04
N PRO A 91 5.76 8.97 6.91
CA PRO A 91 6.64 8.71 8.04
C PRO A 91 6.66 9.91 9.00
N GLU A 92 6.11 9.73 10.20
CA GLU A 92 6.18 10.69 11.30
C GLU A 92 7.46 10.44 12.11
N ASP A 93 8.19 11.51 12.43
CA ASP A 93 9.52 11.47 13.04
C ASP A 93 10.52 10.60 12.25
N GLU A 94 10.55 10.79 10.93
CA GLU A 94 11.51 10.10 10.06
C GLU A 94 12.96 10.45 10.45
N VAL A 95 13.81 9.43 10.56
CA VAL A 95 15.24 9.59 10.76
C VAL A 95 15.88 9.93 9.42
N PRO A 96 16.49 11.13 9.25
CA PRO A 96 17.05 11.52 7.97
C PRO A 96 18.17 10.59 7.48
N GLY A 97 18.31 10.49 6.16
CA GLY A 97 19.44 9.86 5.49
C GLY A 97 19.08 8.56 4.74
N PRO A 98 19.98 8.08 3.88
CA PRO A 98 19.79 6.81 3.21
C PRO A 98 20.05 5.68 4.21
N HIS A 99 18.99 5.09 4.74
CA HIS A 99 19.10 3.84 5.50
C HIS A 99 19.03 2.69 4.53
N VAL A 100 20.17 2.03 4.27
CA VAL A 100 20.24 0.92 3.32
C VAL A 100 20.69 -0.34 4.06
N GLN A 101 19.85 -1.35 4.04
CA GLN A 101 20.28 -2.71 4.35
C GLN A 101 20.53 -3.48 3.06
N TYR A 102 21.36 -4.51 3.13
CA TYR A 102 21.64 -5.36 1.98
C TYR A 102 21.12 -6.75 2.26
N TRP A 103 20.45 -7.33 1.28
CA TRP A 103 20.09 -8.75 1.31
C TRP A 103 20.85 -9.48 0.21
N SER A 104 21.23 -10.72 0.51
CA SER A 104 21.87 -11.58 -0.48
C SER A 104 20.91 -12.67 -0.95
N ALA A 105 20.87 -12.90 -2.26
CA ALA A 105 20.22 -14.05 -2.88
C ALA A 105 21.32 -15.01 -3.28
N ARG A 106 21.22 -16.29 -2.88
CA ARG A 106 22.10 -17.36 -3.34
C ARG A 106 21.23 -18.50 -3.88
N PRO A 107 21.68 -19.21 -4.93
CA PRO A 107 21.00 -20.41 -5.38
C PRO A 107 21.06 -21.48 -4.28
N ASP A 108 19.90 -22.01 -3.90
CA ASP A 108 19.82 -23.17 -3.02
C ASP A 108 20.06 -24.43 -3.86
N GLN A 109 21.25 -25.02 -3.72
CA GLN A 109 21.64 -26.21 -4.48
C GLN A 109 20.74 -27.40 -4.19
N GLN A 110 20.28 -27.55 -2.95
CA GLN A 110 19.46 -28.67 -2.54
C GLN A 110 18.07 -28.55 -3.18
N ALA A 111 17.46 -27.36 -3.09
CA ALA A 111 16.17 -27.11 -3.71
C ALA A 111 16.24 -27.27 -5.24
N LEU A 112 17.32 -26.79 -5.86
CA LEU A 112 17.55 -26.96 -7.30
C LEU A 112 17.62 -28.44 -7.71
N GLY A 113 18.38 -29.25 -6.97
CA GLY A 113 18.47 -30.70 -7.22
C GLY A 113 17.16 -31.46 -7.04
N GLN A 114 16.21 -30.92 -6.25
CA GLN A 114 14.86 -31.49 -6.11
C GLN A 114 13.92 -31.11 -7.25
N MET A 115 14.17 -30.00 -7.94
CA MET A 115 13.29 -29.48 -9.00
C MET A 115 13.67 -29.96 -10.39
N SER A 116 14.91 -30.41 -10.60
CA SER A 116 15.37 -30.89 -11.90
C SER A 116 16.52 -31.88 -11.74
N ASP A 117 16.43 -32.98 -12.49
CA ASP A 117 17.45 -34.01 -12.67
C ASP A 117 18.48 -33.65 -13.76
N GLN A 118 18.25 -32.59 -14.53
CA GLN A 118 19.12 -32.15 -15.64
C GLN A 118 20.08 -31.02 -15.26
N LEU A 119 20.11 -30.60 -14.00
CA LEU A 119 21.01 -29.54 -13.57
C LEU A 119 22.45 -30.04 -13.42
N PRO A 120 23.46 -29.18 -13.65
CA PRO A 120 24.84 -29.50 -13.31
C PRO A 120 24.97 -29.84 -11.83
N ALA A 121 25.93 -30.70 -11.48
CA ALA A 121 26.21 -31.09 -10.09
C ALA A 121 26.45 -29.90 -9.15
N LEU A 122 26.89 -28.75 -9.68
CA LEU A 122 26.99 -27.49 -8.96
C LEU A 122 26.57 -26.32 -9.86
N VAL A 123 25.55 -25.58 -9.45
CA VAL A 123 25.21 -24.30 -10.09
C VAL A 123 26.15 -23.20 -9.57
N SER A 124 26.85 -22.50 -10.47
CA SER A 124 27.82 -21.48 -10.05
C SER A 124 27.14 -20.28 -9.36
N GLU A 125 27.62 -19.94 -8.17
CA GLU A 125 27.24 -18.71 -7.46
C GLU A 125 27.92 -17.45 -8.01
N ARG A 126 28.99 -17.59 -8.81
CA ARG A 126 29.79 -16.45 -9.28
C ARG A 126 29.35 -15.92 -10.64
N GLN A 127 28.83 -16.79 -11.51
CA GLN A 127 28.55 -16.47 -12.91
C GLN A 127 27.27 -17.14 -13.42
N GLY A 128 26.73 -16.63 -14.51
CA GLY A 128 25.50 -17.15 -15.13
C GLY A 128 24.21 -16.62 -14.49
N ARG A 129 23.08 -17.17 -14.94
CA ARG A 129 21.73 -16.70 -14.60
C ARG A 129 21.41 -16.75 -13.11
N TYR A 130 21.96 -17.74 -12.40
CA TYR A 130 21.69 -18.02 -10.99
C TYR A 130 22.78 -17.49 -10.04
N ARG A 131 23.69 -16.62 -10.53
CA ARG A 131 24.74 -16.05 -9.69
C ARG A 131 24.15 -15.35 -8.47
N SER A 132 24.88 -15.43 -7.36
CA SER A 132 24.55 -14.76 -6.13
C SER A 132 24.48 -13.25 -6.35
N ARG A 133 23.50 -12.60 -5.72
CA ARG A 133 23.28 -11.15 -5.82
C ARG A 133 23.27 -10.53 -4.44
N VAL A 134 23.91 -9.38 -4.32
CA VAL A 134 23.76 -8.50 -3.15
C VAL A 134 22.92 -7.32 -3.62
N MET A 135 21.76 -7.14 -3.02
CA MET A 135 20.77 -6.16 -3.45
C MET A 135 20.53 -5.14 -2.34
N PRO A 136 20.62 -3.83 -2.64
CA PRO A 136 20.29 -2.79 -1.68
C PRO A 136 18.79 -2.81 -1.38
N LEU A 137 18.47 -2.47 -0.14
CA LEU A 137 17.12 -2.39 0.39
C LEU A 137 17.00 -1.04 1.13
N PRO A 138 16.55 0.01 0.43
CA PRO A 138 16.27 1.29 1.07
C PRO A 138 15.16 1.12 2.11
N LEU A 139 15.39 1.71 3.29
CA LEU A 139 14.51 1.67 4.44
C LEU A 139 14.06 3.08 4.78
N THR A 140 12.78 3.23 5.07
CA THR A 140 12.27 4.38 5.81
C THR A 140 12.30 4.01 7.29
N ILE A 141 13.04 4.78 8.10
CA ILE A 141 13.10 4.61 9.56
C ILE A 141 12.29 5.73 10.18
N CYS A 142 11.19 5.37 10.85
CA CYS A 142 10.30 6.31 11.51
C CYS A 142 9.68 5.65 12.75
N ARG A 143 9.17 6.46 13.67
CA ARG A 143 8.45 5.93 14.84
C ARG A 143 7.06 5.46 14.46
N ASN A 144 6.35 6.26 13.67
CA ASN A 144 5.02 5.95 13.21
C ASN A 144 4.94 6.11 11.69
N LEU A 145 4.20 5.22 11.05
CA LEU A 145 3.59 5.54 9.76
C LEU A 145 2.18 6.08 10.00
N VAL A 146 1.83 7.12 9.27
CA VAL A 146 0.57 7.85 9.43
C VAL A 146 -0.19 7.88 8.12
N TRP A 147 -1.48 7.62 8.18
CA TRP A 147 -2.40 7.81 7.06
C TRP A 147 -3.49 8.78 7.46
N ARG A 148 -3.98 9.54 6.50
CA ARG A 148 -5.25 10.26 6.60
C ARG A 148 -6.28 9.55 5.73
N ALA A 149 -7.52 9.54 6.19
CA ALA A 149 -8.63 8.96 5.46
C ALA A 149 -9.96 9.60 5.86
N VAL A 150 -11.01 9.30 5.13
CA VAL A 150 -12.40 9.50 5.56
C VAL A 150 -13.08 8.13 5.50
N GLY A 151 -13.64 7.66 6.61
CA GLY A 151 -14.16 6.30 6.69
C GLY A 151 -14.84 5.97 8.01
N ASP A 152 -15.25 4.73 8.17
CA ASP A 152 -15.81 4.19 9.42
C ASP A 152 -14.65 3.84 10.38
N PRO A 153 -14.53 4.53 11.53
CA PRO A 153 -13.43 4.31 12.47
C PRO A 153 -13.35 2.88 12.99
N ALA A 154 -14.49 2.27 13.29
CA ALA A 154 -14.57 0.95 13.92
C ALA A 154 -14.24 -0.15 12.92
N ALA A 155 -14.84 -0.09 11.72
CA ALA A 155 -14.57 -1.07 10.67
C ALA A 155 -13.13 -0.98 10.15
N VAL A 156 -12.56 0.23 10.06
CA VAL A 156 -11.14 0.41 9.74
C VAL A 156 -10.25 -0.21 10.83
N ALA A 157 -10.53 0.04 12.11
CA ALA A 157 -9.74 -0.52 13.21
C ALA A 157 -9.80 -2.06 13.25
N GLU A 158 -10.97 -2.64 12.97
CA GLU A 158 -11.16 -4.10 12.89
C GLU A 158 -10.26 -4.72 11.81
N LEU A 159 -10.26 -4.17 10.59
CA LEU A 159 -9.42 -4.64 9.49
C LEU A 159 -7.92 -4.43 9.74
N LEU A 160 -7.53 -3.41 10.50
CA LEU A 160 -6.11 -3.17 10.78
C LEU A 160 -5.56 -4.08 11.88
N THR A 161 -6.41 -4.52 12.82
CA THR A 161 -6.02 -5.32 13.98
C THR A 161 -5.18 -6.57 13.66
N PRO A 162 -5.54 -7.43 12.68
CA PRO A 162 -4.74 -8.61 12.35
C PRO A 162 -3.41 -8.30 11.64
N ILE A 163 -3.20 -7.06 11.20
CA ILE A 163 -2.06 -6.68 10.36
C ILE A 163 -0.83 -6.36 11.24
N VAL A 164 0.01 -7.37 11.46
CA VAL A 164 1.23 -7.25 12.29
C VAL A 164 2.50 -6.90 11.49
N SER A 165 2.43 -6.88 10.16
CA SER A 165 3.59 -6.55 9.31
C SER A 165 3.20 -6.06 7.92
N ILE A 166 3.80 -4.94 7.51
CA ILE A 166 3.49 -4.21 6.27
C ILE A 166 4.74 -3.97 5.42
N GLY A 167 4.56 -3.72 4.13
CA GLY A 167 5.66 -3.46 3.19
C GLY A 167 6.34 -4.73 2.66
N LYS A 168 7.56 -4.57 2.16
CA LYS A 168 8.36 -5.65 1.54
C LYS A 168 9.31 -6.29 2.56
N LYS A 169 9.72 -7.54 2.26
CA LYS A 169 10.71 -8.30 3.05
C LYS A 169 10.31 -8.50 4.52
N ARG A 170 9.01 -8.64 4.79
CA ARG A 170 8.42 -8.89 6.12
C ARG A 170 9.06 -10.05 6.88
N GLY A 171 9.39 -11.15 6.18
CA GLY A 171 10.08 -12.32 6.77
C GLY A 171 11.50 -12.05 7.27
N ALA A 172 12.10 -10.90 6.96
CA ALA A 172 13.38 -10.45 7.51
C ALA A 172 13.22 -9.44 8.66
N GLY A 173 12.00 -9.27 9.19
CA GLY A 173 11.71 -8.37 10.31
C GLY A 173 11.32 -6.94 9.91
N HIS A 174 11.26 -6.63 8.61
CA HIS A 174 10.91 -5.30 8.12
C HIS A 174 9.42 -4.99 8.25
N GLY A 175 9.12 -3.72 8.57
CA GLY A 175 7.76 -3.20 8.64
C GLY A 175 6.88 -3.91 9.68
N HIS A 176 7.47 -4.47 10.72
CA HIS A 176 6.70 -5.02 11.85
C HIS A 176 5.98 -3.90 12.61
N VAL A 177 4.68 -4.09 12.82
CA VAL A 177 3.79 -3.14 13.49
C VAL A 177 3.58 -3.58 14.92
N LEU A 178 3.86 -2.69 15.88
CA LEU A 178 3.68 -2.91 17.31
C LEU A 178 2.22 -2.69 17.74
N SER A 179 1.57 -1.68 17.17
CA SER A 179 0.20 -1.31 17.49
C SER A 179 -0.40 -0.40 16.42
N TRP A 180 -1.71 -0.47 16.26
CA TRP A 180 -2.49 0.46 15.47
C TRP A 180 -3.22 1.45 16.37
N THR A 181 -3.44 2.66 15.87
CA THR A 181 -4.31 3.65 16.49
C THR A 181 -5.13 4.33 15.41
N VAL A 182 -6.44 4.43 15.61
CA VAL A 182 -7.36 5.16 14.74
C VAL A 182 -7.94 6.28 15.58
N THR A 183 -7.77 7.52 15.13
CA THR A 183 -8.25 8.72 15.83
C THR A 183 -9.21 9.47 14.92
N GLU A 184 -10.39 9.79 15.46
CA GLU A 184 -11.43 10.53 14.76
C GLU A 184 -11.17 12.03 14.78
N HIS A 185 -11.47 12.69 13.66
CA HIS A 185 -11.38 14.14 13.48
C HIS A 185 -12.66 14.65 12.79
N PRO A 186 -13.85 14.53 13.41
CA PRO A 186 -15.13 14.83 12.77
C PRO A 186 -15.28 16.28 12.30
N ALA A 187 -14.53 17.20 12.90
CA ALA A 187 -14.53 18.62 12.53
C ALA A 187 -13.51 19.00 11.44
N ALA A 188 -12.68 18.05 10.99
CA ALA A 188 -11.66 18.32 9.97
C ALA A 188 -12.26 18.32 8.56
N ASP A 189 -11.54 18.95 7.63
CA ASP A 189 -11.91 18.94 6.22
C ASP A 189 -11.75 17.52 5.64
N SER A 190 -12.86 16.97 5.14
CA SER A 190 -12.90 15.63 4.57
C SER A 190 -12.10 15.51 3.27
N TRP A 191 -12.06 16.57 2.45
CA TRP A 191 -11.26 16.58 1.24
C TRP A 191 -9.76 16.55 1.59
N GLU A 192 -9.31 17.33 2.57
CA GLU A 192 -7.92 17.32 3.00
C GLU A 192 -7.51 15.94 3.51
N PHE A 193 -8.35 15.29 4.32
CA PHE A 193 -8.06 13.96 4.85
C PHE A 193 -8.15 12.85 3.80
N ALA A 194 -8.89 13.07 2.72
CA ALA A 194 -8.96 12.14 1.60
C ALA A 194 -7.74 12.24 0.66
N HIS A 195 -7.06 13.39 0.60
CA HIS A 195 -6.05 13.68 -0.43
C HIS A 195 -4.67 14.05 0.09
N LEU A 196 -4.56 14.72 1.23
CA LEU A 196 -3.32 15.36 1.68
C LEU A 196 -2.64 14.59 2.81
N HIS A 197 -1.32 14.55 2.76
CA HIS A 197 -0.50 14.17 3.91
C HIS A 197 -0.57 15.22 5.03
N PRO A 198 -0.09 14.88 6.24
CA PRO A 198 0.01 15.82 7.36
C PRO A 198 0.77 17.13 7.07
N ASP A 199 1.72 17.12 6.12
CA ASP A 199 2.49 18.30 5.70
C ASP A 199 1.78 19.16 4.65
N GLY A 200 0.57 18.79 4.23
CA GLY A 200 -0.20 19.49 3.20
C GLY A 200 0.17 19.10 1.76
N GLY A 201 1.18 18.26 1.55
CA GLY A 201 1.48 17.72 0.23
C GLY A 201 0.45 16.69 -0.22
N LEU A 202 0.30 16.51 -1.54
CA LEU A 202 -0.57 15.47 -2.06
C LEU A 202 -0.10 14.10 -1.55
N GLY A 203 -0.98 13.41 -0.84
CA GLY A 203 -0.69 12.13 -0.19
C GLY A 203 -1.26 10.91 -0.91
N ARG A 204 -1.94 11.09 -2.05
CA ARG A 204 -2.38 9.98 -2.89
C ARG A 204 -2.32 10.30 -4.37
N THR A 205 -2.34 9.26 -5.18
CA THR A 205 -2.64 9.40 -6.61
C THR A 205 -4.06 9.93 -6.76
N ALA A 206 -4.20 11.04 -7.49
CA ALA A 206 -5.47 11.72 -7.68
C ALA A 206 -5.63 12.17 -9.14
N PRO A 207 -6.81 12.03 -9.76
CA PRO A 207 -7.08 12.66 -11.04
C PRO A 207 -7.05 14.18 -10.91
N ARG A 208 -6.71 14.89 -12.00
CA ARG A 208 -6.75 16.35 -12.05
C ARG A 208 -8.08 16.95 -11.56
N ALA A 209 -9.18 16.27 -11.86
CA ALA A 209 -10.52 16.70 -11.48
C ALA A 209 -10.83 16.60 -9.96
N CYS A 210 -9.97 15.96 -9.16
CA CYS A 210 -10.03 16.04 -7.69
C CYS A 210 -9.35 17.30 -7.13
N LEU A 211 -8.43 17.90 -7.90
CA LEU A 211 -7.54 18.97 -7.45
C LEU A 211 -7.93 20.33 -8.05
N HIS A 212 -8.99 20.41 -8.85
CA HIS A 212 -9.31 21.57 -9.69
C HIS A 212 -9.54 22.87 -8.89
N ASP A 213 -10.08 22.76 -7.68
CA ASP A 213 -10.46 23.92 -6.85
C ASP A 213 -9.46 24.18 -5.71
N VAL A 214 -8.34 23.47 -5.72
CA VAL A 214 -7.27 23.60 -4.74
C VAL A 214 -6.10 24.23 -5.48
N GLY A 215 -5.57 25.35 -4.95
CA GLY A 215 -4.58 26.20 -5.62
C GLY A 215 -3.23 25.51 -5.90
N ASP A 216 -2.11 26.20 -5.63
CA ASP A 216 -0.79 25.58 -5.80
C ASP A 216 -0.55 24.49 -4.74
N LEU A 217 -0.98 23.27 -5.06
CA LEU A 217 -0.76 22.07 -4.27
C LEU A 217 0.57 21.41 -4.66
N GLN A 218 1.41 21.13 -3.68
CA GLN A 218 2.63 20.36 -3.92
C GLN A 218 2.28 18.92 -4.30
N THR A 219 2.78 18.48 -5.45
CA THR A 219 2.61 17.12 -5.98
C THR A 219 3.95 16.55 -6.44
N GLY A 220 4.00 15.25 -6.69
CA GLY A 220 5.12 14.57 -7.35
C GLY A 220 5.13 14.68 -8.88
N GLY A 221 4.37 15.61 -9.45
CA GLY A 221 4.16 15.73 -10.88
C GLY A 221 3.07 14.79 -11.40
N GLU A 222 3.00 14.64 -12.72
CA GLU A 222 2.01 13.78 -13.38
C GLU A 222 2.61 12.44 -13.83
N GLY A 223 1.79 11.38 -13.83
CA GLY A 223 2.20 10.07 -14.35
C GLY A 223 1.04 9.10 -14.55
N GLN A 224 1.38 7.89 -14.99
CA GLN A 224 0.45 6.76 -15.14
C GLN A 224 0.55 5.84 -13.92
N MET A 225 -0.49 5.81 -13.09
CA MET A 225 -0.54 4.98 -11.88
C MET A 225 -1.97 4.54 -11.56
N GLY A 226 -2.10 3.46 -10.79
CA GLY A 226 -3.37 2.99 -10.28
C GLY A 226 -4.07 4.02 -9.39
N LEU A 227 -5.39 4.16 -9.52
CA LEU A 227 -6.19 5.02 -8.65
C LEU A 227 -6.68 4.32 -7.37
N ARG A 228 -6.75 2.99 -7.39
CA ARG A 228 -7.30 2.15 -6.34
C ARG A 228 -6.68 0.74 -6.37
N PRO A 229 -6.84 -0.05 -5.30
CA PRO A 229 -6.35 -1.43 -5.27
C PRO A 229 -7.06 -2.32 -6.29
N PRO A 230 -6.36 -3.27 -6.93
CA PRO A 230 -4.91 -3.49 -6.86
C PRO A 230 -4.16 -2.52 -7.78
N TYR A 231 -3.35 -1.62 -7.18
CA TYR A 231 -2.64 -0.53 -7.88
C TYR A 231 -1.73 -0.97 -9.04
N MET A 232 -1.31 -2.23 -9.05
CA MET A 232 -0.45 -2.79 -10.11
C MET A 232 -1.24 -3.19 -11.36
N HIS A 233 -2.56 -3.38 -11.28
CA HIS A 233 -3.36 -3.86 -12.40
C HIS A 233 -3.56 -2.77 -13.47
N PRO A 234 -3.40 -3.08 -14.78
CA PRO A 234 -3.55 -2.08 -15.83
C PRO A 234 -4.93 -1.40 -15.88
N ALA A 235 -6.02 -2.12 -15.57
CA ALA A 235 -7.38 -1.59 -15.68
C ALA A 235 -7.72 -0.46 -14.69
N VAL A 236 -6.94 -0.31 -13.61
CA VAL A 236 -7.15 0.77 -12.63
C VAL A 236 -6.17 1.94 -12.83
N ARG A 237 -5.30 1.88 -13.84
CA ARG A 237 -4.32 2.93 -14.13
C ARG A 237 -4.95 4.07 -14.92
N ALA A 238 -4.59 5.29 -14.57
CA ALA A 238 -5.00 6.48 -15.27
C ALA A 238 -3.88 7.52 -15.25
N GLN A 239 -4.06 8.58 -16.05
CA GLN A 239 -3.26 9.80 -15.90
C GLN A 239 -3.66 10.49 -14.60
N VAL A 240 -2.70 10.63 -13.68
CA VAL A 240 -2.92 11.15 -12.33
C VAL A 240 -1.81 12.11 -11.92
N PHE A 241 -2.10 12.95 -10.95
CA PHE A 241 -1.05 13.55 -10.13
C PHE A 241 -0.52 12.52 -9.14
N LEU A 242 0.79 12.49 -9.00
CA LEU A 242 1.50 11.59 -8.11
C LEU A 242 1.64 12.24 -6.73
N PRO A 243 1.63 11.45 -5.64
CA PRO A 243 1.92 11.98 -4.32
C PRO A 243 3.28 12.69 -4.29
N THR A 244 3.41 13.64 -3.38
CA THR A 244 4.69 14.32 -3.15
C THR A 244 5.76 13.29 -2.76
N PRO A 245 6.88 13.22 -3.50
CA PRO A 245 7.96 12.30 -3.16
C PRO A 245 8.60 12.69 -1.83
N ARG A 246 9.12 11.68 -1.13
CA ARG A 246 9.89 11.80 0.11
C ARG A 246 11.30 11.29 -0.13
#